data_AF-A0A950K3X3-F1
#
_entry.id   AF-A0A950K3X3-F1
#
_cell.length_a   1.000
_cell.length_b   1.000
_cell.length_c   1.000
_cell.angle_alpha   90.00
_cell.angle_beta   90.00
_cell.angle_gamma   90.00
#
_symmetry.space_group_name_H-M   'P 1'
#
loop_
_entity.id
_entity.type
_entity.pdbx_description
1 polymer ?
#
loop_
_entity_poly.entity_id
_entity_poly.type
_entity_poly.pdbx_seq_one_letter_code
_entity_poly.pdbx_strand_id
1 'polypeptide(L)'
;SALSRPLIVEELVQIADDEGCEYIAHGSRGIGNDMLRITNCIRAVAPSMKVLTPLVELGLRSPKDDLEYAKKNGLKYESEKQTVYNVEQNLWGNNIQLRDMKDTWEEPPKDTYILTSPPDEAPVKPIPIEIDFRQGIPVRLDGEEISPVQIIEELNKIGGRASVGRFDVVENRISGLKTREIYESPAAAILLTAHRAIESITLEREVLHFKESLSQRYADLVYEGKWFLSVRQGLDAFFSKINENVTGTVRLTLCRGAISVTGRKSPHSLFEPPQERGTTISPIKLVK
;
A
#
# COMPACT_ATOMS: atom_id res chain seq x y z
N SER A 1 4.03 -0.45 -7.15
CA SER A 1 3.22 -0.95 -6.03
C SER A 1 3.60 -2.36 -5.59
N ALA A 2 4.28 -2.53 -4.44
CA ALA A 2 4.70 -3.85 -3.97
C ALA A 2 3.53 -4.85 -3.75
N LEU A 3 2.35 -4.37 -3.38
CA LEU A 3 1.17 -5.20 -3.09
C LEU A 3 0.50 -5.81 -4.33
N SER A 4 0.61 -5.19 -5.51
CA SER A 4 -0.06 -5.70 -6.71
C SER A 4 0.74 -6.79 -7.44
N ARG A 5 2.07 -6.85 -7.26
CA ARG A 5 2.94 -7.79 -8.02
C ARG A 5 2.60 -9.25 -7.73
N PRO A 6 2.37 -9.66 -6.46
CA PRO A 6 2.01 -11.04 -6.18
C PRO A 6 0.71 -11.45 -6.87
N LEU A 7 -0.31 -10.60 -6.86
CA LEU A 7 -1.59 -10.85 -7.54
C LEU A 7 -1.40 -10.98 -9.06
N ILE A 8 -0.66 -10.05 -9.68
CA ILE A 8 -0.35 -10.12 -11.12
C ILE A 8 0.35 -11.44 -11.46
N VAL A 9 1.29 -11.88 -10.61
CA VAL A 9 2.04 -13.13 -10.83
C VAL A 9 1.15 -14.35 -10.65
N GLU A 10 0.28 -14.38 -9.65
CA GLU A 10 -0.67 -15.48 -9.44
C GLU A 10 -1.56 -15.68 -10.67
N GLU A 11 -2.17 -14.60 -11.17
CA GLU A 11 -2.98 -14.63 -12.39
C GLU A 11 -2.18 -15.02 -13.63
N LEU A 12 -0.96 -14.47 -13.79
CA LEU A 12 -0.09 -14.77 -14.93
C LEU A 12 0.32 -16.25 -14.96
N VAL A 13 0.62 -16.84 -13.80
CA VAL A 13 0.98 -18.24 -13.67
C VAL A 13 -0.22 -19.14 -13.93
N GLN A 14 -1.39 -18.80 -13.37
CA GLN A 14 -2.62 -19.55 -13.62
C GLN A 14 -2.94 -19.62 -15.12
N ILE A 15 -2.91 -18.48 -15.82
CA ILE A 15 -3.13 -18.42 -17.26
C ILE A 15 -2.06 -19.22 -18.02
N ALA A 16 -0.79 -19.13 -17.61
CA ALA A 16 0.28 -19.88 -18.25
C ALA A 16 0.09 -21.40 -18.11
N ASP A 17 -0.36 -21.88 -16.95
CA ASP A 17 -0.68 -23.30 -16.74
C ASP A 17 -1.88 -23.74 -17.60
N ASP A 18 -2.96 -22.94 -17.62
CA ASP A 18 -4.18 -23.23 -18.39
C ASP A 18 -3.91 -23.29 -19.91
N GLU A 19 -2.98 -22.47 -20.40
CA GLU A 19 -2.56 -22.43 -21.82
C GLU A 19 -1.38 -23.38 -22.13
N GLY A 20 -0.83 -24.09 -21.14
CA GLY A 20 0.30 -25.02 -21.32
C GLY A 20 1.63 -24.33 -21.68
N CYS A 21 1.84 -23.11 -21.21
CA CYS A 21 3.05 -22.33 -21.44
C CYS A 21 4.25 -22.82 -20.60
N GLU A 22 5.39 -23.04 -21.24
CA GLU A 22 6.67 -23.31 -20.55
C GLU A 22 7.39 -22.02 -20.08
N TYR A 23 7.03 -20.87 -20.65
CA TYR A 23 7.72 -19.59 -20.48
C TYR A 23 6.76 -18.50 -20.03
N ILE A 24 7.23 -17.65 -19.12
CA ILE A 24 6.57 -16.41 -18.72
C ILE A 24 7.51 -15.24 -19.00
N ALA A 25 7.01 -14.15 -19.56
CA ALA A 25 7.79 -12.94 -19.79
C ALA A 25 7.28 -11.76 -18.96
N HIS A 26 8.17 -10.87 -18.51
CA HIS A 26 7.78 -9.60 -17.90
C HIS A 26 8.59 -8.41 -18.41
N GLY A 27 7.96 -7.23 -18.46
CA GLY A 27 8.55 -6.00 -19.01
C GLY A 27 9.36 -5.13 -18.03
N SER A 28 9.69 -5.60 -16.83
CA SER A 28 10.48 -4.80 -15.89
C SER A 28 11.90 -4.55 -16.40
N ARG A 29 12.40 -3.31 -16.24
CA ARG A 29 13.81 -2.97 -16.46
C ARG A 29 14.62 -3.33 -15.22
N GLY A 30 15.79 -3.95 -15.40
CA GLY A 30 16.57 -4.57 -14.31
C GLY A 30 17.20 -3.65 -13.25
N ILE A 31 16.74 -2.40 -13.16
CA ILE A 31 17.19 -1.38 -12.20
C ILE A 31 16.13 -1.15 -11.10
N GLY A 32 14.88 -1.58 -11.33
CA GLY A 32 13.76 -1.42 -10.40
C GLY A 32 13.54 -2.65 -9.51
N ASN A 33 12.94 -2.42 -8.34
CA ASN A 33 12.55 -3.50 -7.43
C ASN A 33 11.54 -4.47 -8.06
N ASP A 34 10.78 -4.05 -9.08
CA ASP A 34 9.74 -4.89 -9.69
C ASP A 34 10.27 -6.11 -10.41
N MET A 35 11.45 -6.03 -11.03
CA MET A 35 12.08 -7.21 -11.60
C MET A 35 12.30 -8.27 -10.51
N LEU A 36 12.85 -7.87 -9.37
CA LEU A 36 13.07 -8.76 -8.24
C LEU A 36 11.74 -9.28 -7.67
N ARG A 37 10.75 -8.40 -7.52
CA ARG A 37 9.43 -8.79 -6.98
C ARG A 37 8.75 -9.84 -7.84
N ILE A 38 8.63 -9.58 -9.14
CA ILE A 38 7.97 -10.47 -10.09
C ILE A 38 8.77 -11.78 -10.20
N THR A 39 10.08 -11.71 -10.37
CA THR A 39 10.94 -12.91 -10.49
C THR A 39 10.87 -13.79 -9.23
N ASN A 40 10.96 -13.19 -8.04
CA ASN A 40 10.87 -13.93 -6.78
C ASN A 40 9.49 -14.57 -6.59
N CYS A 41 8.42 -13.85 -6.95
CA CYS A 41 7.07 -14.37 -6.88
C CYS A 41 6.90 -15.56 -7.84
N ILE A 42 7.30 -15.44 -9.12
CA ILE A 42 7.18 -16.52 -10.10
C ILE A 42 7.96 -17.75 -9.63
N ARG A 43 9.21 -17.58 -9.18
CA ARG A 43 10.02 -18.69 -8.66
C ARG A 43 9.41 -19.40 -7.46
N ALA A 44 8.62 -18.68 -6.65
CA ALA A 44 7.98 -19.25 -5.48
C ALA A 44 6.74 -20.08 -5.84
N VAL A 45 5.96 -19.68 -6.84
CA VAL A 45 4.69 -20.34 -7.19
C VAL A 45 4.79 -21.28 -8.41
N ALA A 46 5.72 -21.01 -9.33
CA ALA A 46 5.92 -21.77 -10.57
C ALA A 46 7.43 -22.01 -10.84
N PRO A 47 8.13 -22.78 -9.98
CA PRO A 47 9.58 -22.98 -10.07
C PRO A 47 10.03 -23.70 -11.35
N SER A 48 9.14 -24.42 -12.04
CA SER A 48 9.40 -25.11 -13.31
C SER A 48 9.34 -24.18 -14.53
N MET A 49 8.63 -23.05 -14.45
CA MET A 49 8.47 -22.14 -15.57
C MET A 49 9.73 -21.31 -15.83
N LYS A 50 10.08 -21.13 -17.10
CA LYS A 50 11.23 -20.32 -17.51
C LYS A 50 10.82 -18.85 -17.60
N VAL A 51 11.51 -17.99 -16.85
CA VAL A 51 11.24 -16.54 -16.86
C VAL A 51 12.10 -15.85 -17.92
N LEU A 52 11.44 -15.14 -18.84
CA LEU A 52 12.05 -14.27 -19.83
C LEU A 52 11.96 -12.81 -19.36
N THR A 53 13.05 -12.08 -19.56
CA THR A 53 13.16 -10.66 -19.22
C THR A 53 13.60 -9.86 -20.45
N PRO A 54 12.74 -9.73 -21.49
CA PRO A 54 13.17 -9.30 -22.82
C PRO A 54 13.89 -7.95 -22.84
N LEU A 55 13.45 -6.98 -22.04
CA LEU A 55 14.11 -5.67 -21.98
C LEU A 55 15.54 -5.76 -21.43
N VAL A 56 15.79 -6.68 -20.50
CA VAL A 56 17.13 -6.91 -19.93
C VAL A 56 17.98 -7.70 -20.90
N GLU A 57 17.46 -8.80 -21.43
CA GLU A 57 18.16 -9.70 -22.36
C GLU A 57 18.54 -9.04 -23.68
N LEU A 58 17.69 -8.13 -24.18
CA LEU A 58 17.94 -7.35 -25.40
C LEU A 58 18.73 -6.06 -25.13
N GLY A 59 19.02 -5.73 -23.87
CA GLY A 59 19.78 -4.54 -23.49
C GLY A 59 19.02 -3.21 -23.67
N LEU A 60 17.69 -3.22 -23.63
CA LEU A 60 16.82 -2.04 -23.81
C LEU A 60 16.68 -1.27 -22.48
N ARG A 61 17.49 -0.23 -22.31
CA ARG A 61 17.63 0.51 -21.04
C ARG A 61 16.79 1.78 -21.00
N SER A 62 16.36 2.29 -22.15
CA SER A 62 15.65 3.56 -22.26
C SER A 62 14.51 3.52 -23.29
N PRO A 63 13.54 4.46 -23.21
CA PRO A 63 12.52 4.64 -24.25
C PRO A 63 13.11 4.87 -25.65
N LYS A 64 14.33 5.44 -25.72
CA LYS A 64 15.04 5.62 -26.99
C LYS A 64 15.47 4.26 -27.56
N ASP A 65 16.02 3.38 -26.72
CA ASP A 65 16.41 2.03 -27.13
C ASP A 65 15.19 1.24 -27.62
N ASP A 66 14.04 1.37 -26.94
CA ASP A 66 12.80 0.73 -27.37
C ASP A 66 12.35 1.21 -28.75
N LEU A 67 12.42 2.52 -29.01
CA LEU A 67 12.05 3.10 -30.30
C LEU A 67 13.00 2.66 -31.42
N GLU A 68 14.30 2.60 -31.16
CA GLU A 68 15.29 2.11 -32.11
C GLU A 68 15.09 0.61 -32.40
N TYR A 69 14.85 -0.19 -31.36
CA TYR A 69 14.53 -1.60 -31.50
C TYR A 69 13.25 -1.80 -32.32
N ALA A 70 12.19 -1.03 -32.04
CA ALA A 70 10.94 -1.10 -32.79
C ALA A 70 11.13 -0.75 -34.27
N LYS A 71 11.83 0.35 -34.58
CA LYS A 71 12.15 0.76 -35.96
C LYS A 71 12.94 -0.31 -36.70
N LYS A 72 13.98 -0.87 -36.06
CA LYS A 72 14.84 -1.89 -36.65
C LYS A 72 14.06 -3.17 -37.00
N ASN A 73 13.04 -3.50 -36.21
CA ASN A 73 12.23 -4.71 -36.38
C ASN A 73 10.88 -4.46 -37.08
N GLY A 74 10.66 -3.26 -37.64
CA GLY A 74 9.41 -2.93 -38.34
C GLY A 74 8.16 -2.92 -37.44
N LEU A 75 8.34 -2.77 -36.11
CA LEU A 75 7.23 -2.70 -35.16
C LEU A 75 6.63 -1.30 -35.18
N LYS A 76 5.29 -1.23 -35.24
CA LYS A 76 4.57 0.03 -35.05
C LYS A 76 4.61 0.39 -33.56
N TYR A 77 5.53 1.28 -33.21
CA TYR A 77 5.65 1.85 -31.88
C TYR A 77 5.64 3.37 -31.99
N GLU A 78 4.59 3.98 -31.48
CA GLU A 78 4.59 5.41 -31.22
C GLU A 78 5.21 5.62 -29.85
N SER A 79 6.33 6.35 -29.79
CA SER A 79 6.87 6.72 -28.49
C SER A 79 5.82 7.55 -27.76
N GLU A 80 5.50 7.18 -26.52
CA GLU A 80 4.72 8.04 -25.64
C GLU A 80 5.29 9.46 -25.66
N LYS A 81 4.41 10.46 -25.64
CA LYS A 81 4.82 11.82 -25.31
C LYS A 81 5.61 11.74 -24.02
N GLN A 82 6.86 12.20 -24.03
CA GLN A 82 7.67 12.22 -22.81
C GLN A 82 6.93 13.07 -21.77
N THR A 83 6.34 12.38 -20.79
CA THR A 83 5.83 13.00 -19.58
C THR A 83 6.98 13.21 -18.63
N VAL A 84 6.95 14.31 -17.87
CA VAL A 84 7.92 14.59 -16.79
C VAL A 84 7.82 13.52 -15.68
N TYR A 85 6.65 12.87 -15.60
CA TYR A 85 6.29 11.89 -14.57
C TYR A 85 6.25 10.48 -15.15
N ASN A 86 6.82 9.52 -14.44
CA ASN A 86 6.51 8.10 -14.58
C ASN A 86 5.52 7.74 -13.48
N VAL A 87 4.28 7.39 -13.86
CA VAL A 87 3.19 7.17 -12.93
C VAL A 87 2.76 5.71 -12.98
N GLU A 88 2.72 5.08 -11.82
CA GLU A 88 2.09 3.79 -11.63
C GLU A 88 0.88 3.95 -10.70
N GLN A 89 -0.30 3.62 -11.20
CA GLN A 89 -1.56 3.80 -10.50
C GLN A 89 -2.30 2.47 -10.34
N ASN A 90 -2.89 2.26 -9.17
CA ASN A 90 -3.93 1.28 -8.95
C ASN A 90 -4.93 1.79 -7.90
N LEU A 91 -5.90 0.94 -7.52
CA LEU A 91 -6.93 1.29 -6.54
C LEU A 91 -6.35 1.78 -5.19
N TRP A 92 -5.19 1.25 -4.78
CA TRP A 92 -4.57 1.58 -3.49
C TRP A 92 -3.87 2.94 -3.48
N GLY A 93 -3.48 3.45 -4.65
CA GLY A 93 -2.81 4.74 -4.78
C GLY A 93 -1.93 4.89 -6.01
N ASN A 94 -1.23 6.02 -6.06
CA ASN A 94 -0.27 6.37 -7.10
C ASN A 94 1.16 6.30 -6.55
N ASN A 95 2.07 5.79 -7.36
CA ASN A 95 3.50 6.04 -7.27
C ASN A 95 3.92 6.92 -8.44
N ILE A 96 4.53 8.05 -8.15
CA ILE A 96 4.94 9.07 -9.10
C ILE A 96 6.45 9.26 -8.96
N GLN A 97 7.17 8.89 -10.01
CA GLN A 97 8.60 9.13 -10.13
C GLN A 97 8.85 10.30 -11.08
N LEU A 98 9.54 11.33 -10.59
CA LEU A 98 9.98 12.45 -11.42
C LEU A 98 11.20 12.00 -12.26
N ARG A 99 11.11 12.07 -13.59
CA ARG A 99 12.18 11.60 -14.49
C ARG A 99 13.44 12.47 -14.43
N ASP A 100 13.29 13.77 -14.18
CA ASP A 100 14.36 14.77 -14.23
C ASP A 100 14.75 15.35 -12.85
N MET A 101 14.40 14.68 -11.75
CA MET A 101 14.76 15.16 -10.42
C MET A 101 16.26 15.05 -10.20
N LYS A 102 16.92 16.18 -9.97
CA LYS A 102 18.38 16.25 -9.83
C LYS A 102 18.82 16.32 -8.38
N ASP A 103 17.94 16.78 -7.50
CA ASP A 103 18.24 17.02 -6.09
C ASP A 103 17.05 16.69 -5.19
N THR A 104 17.34 16.20 -3.99
CA THR A 104 16.39 16.06 -2.88
C THR A 104 15.91 17.39 -2.31
N TRP A 105 16.59 18.51 -2.62
CA TRP A 105 16.21 19.85 -2.21
C TRP A 105 15.13 20.50 -3.10
N GLU A 106 14.90 19.96 -4.29
CA GLU A 106 13.86 20.45 -5.21
C GLU A 106 12.47 20.07 -4.70
N GLU A 107 11.56 21.06 -4.60
CA GLU A 107 10.16 20.79 -4.30
C GLU A 107 9.49 20.10 -5.50
N PRO A 108 8.62 19.10 -5.29
CA PRO A 108 7.85 18.52 -6.39
C PRO A 108 6.99 19.59 -7.09
N PRO A 109 6.94 19.62 -8.43
CA PRO A 109 6.05 20.50 -9.16
C PRO A 109 4.59 20.36 -8.70
N LYS A 110 3.80 21.45 -8.73
CA LYS A 110 2.41 21.43 -8.23
C LYS A 110 1.51 20.44 -8.96
N ASP A 111 1.77 20.19 -10.24
CA ASP A 111 1.07 19.25 -11.12
C ASP A 111 1.54 17.79 -10.97
N THR A 112 2.43 17.49 -10.02
CA THR A 112 2.87 16.13 -9.71
C THR A 112 1.71 15.25 -9.22
N TYR A 113 0.80 15.83 -8.43
CA TYR A 113 -0.26 15.11 -7.73
C TYR A 113 -1.51 14.95 -8.60
N ILE A 114 -2.03 13.73 -8.69
CA ILE A 114 -3.15 13.35 -9.56
C ILE A 114 -4.40 13.03 -8.74
N LEU A 115 -4.24 12.31 -7.62
CA LEU A 115 -5.35 11.84 -6.80
C LEU A 115 -5.77 12.84 -5.71
N THR A 116 -4.86 13.73 -5.30
CA THR A 116 -5.04 14.62 -4.16
C THR A 116 -5.03 16.09 -4.56
N SER A 117 -5.93 16.90 -4.00
CA SER A 117 -5.90 18.35 -4.14
C SER A 117 -4.75 18.97 -3.33
N PRO A 118 -4.17 20.10 -3.77
CA PRO A 118 -3.13 20.76 -2.99
C PRO A 118 -3.68 21.32 -1.67
N PRO A 119 -2.86 21.38 -0.59
CA PRO A 119 -3.36 21.73 0.75
C PRO A 119 -4.03 23.11 0.88
N ASP A 120 -3.63 24.07 0.05
CA ASP A 120 -4.17 25.42 -0.01
C ASP A 120 -5.56 25.49 -0.67
N GLU A 121 -5.85 24.56 -1.60
CA GLU A 121 -7.17 24.42 -2.23
C GLU A 121 -8.12 23.47 -1.47
N ALA A 122 -7.59 22.66 -0.55
CA ALA A 122 -8.41 21.77 0.25
C ALA A 122 -9.38 22.54 1.19
N PRO A 123 -10.61 22.00 1.43
CA PRO A 123 -11.62 22.67 2.23
C PRO A 123 -11.11 23.12 3.61
N VAL A 124 -11.47 24.35 4.00
CA VAL A 124 -11.17 24.89 5.34
C VAL A 124 -11.99 24.15 6.40
N LYS A 125 -13.25 23.82 6.09
CA LYS A 125 -14.12 23.09 7.00
C LYS A 125 -13.65 21.63 7.05
N PRO A 126 -13.31 21.10 8.23
CA PRO A 126 -12.89 19.72 8.35
C PRO A 126 -14.00 18.75 7.92
N ILE A 127 -13.61 17.64 7.30
CA ILE A 127 -14.53 16.60 6.81
C ILE A 127 -14.59 15.49 7.86
N PRO A 128 -15.70 15.33 8.60
CA PRO A 128 -15.88 14.21 9.51
C PRO A 128 -16.21 12.94 8.73
N ILE A 129 -15.65 11.81 9.16
CA ILE A 129 -16.02 10.47 8.67
C ILE A 129 -16.05 9.47 9.82
N GLU A 130 -16.86 8.42 9.68
CA GLU A 130 -16.90 7.25 10.58
C GLU A 130 -16.60 5.96 9.80
N ILE A 131 -15.73 5.11 10.34
CA ILE A 131 -15.39 3.81 9.74
C ILE A 131 -15.67 2.72 10.77
N ASP A 132 -16.50 1.75 10.39
CA ASP A 132 -16.75 0.56 11.19
C ASP A 132 -15.80 -0.57 10.76
N PHE A 133 -15.22 -1.23 11.76
CA PHE A 133 -14.36 -2.39 11.62
C PHE A 133 -15.05 -3.63 12.18
N ARG A 134 -14.80 -4.77 11.54
CA ARG A 134 -15.14 -6.11 12.02
C ARG A 134 -13.90 -6.98 11.86
N GLN A 135 -13.39 -7.47 12.97
CA GLN A 135 -12.17 -8.29 13.01
C GLN A 135 -10.98 -7.67 12.24
N GLY A 136 -10.77 -6.36 12.41
CA GLY A 136 -9.72 -5.59 11.73
C GLY A 136 -10.03 -5.18 10.30
N ILE A 137 -11.13 -5.66 9.71
CA ILE A 137 -11.53 -5.33 8.33
C ILE A 137 -12.55 -4.18 8.33
N PRO A 138 -12.36 -3.11 7.53
CA PRO A 138 -13.36 -2.06 7.39
C PRO A 138 -14.59 -2.61 6.64
N VAL A 139 -15.78 -2.37 7.19
CA VAL A 139 -17.05 -2.93 6.68
C VAL A 139 -18.13 -1.87 6.42
N ARG A 140 -18.02 -0.68 7.01
CA ARG A 140 -18.93 0.45 6.76
C ARG A 140 -18.19 1.78 6.71
N LEU A 141 -18.72 2.72 5.94
CA LEU A 141 -18.30 4.12 5.90
C LEU A 141 -19.53 5.00 6.13
N ASP A 142 -19.46 5.90 7.12
CA ASP A 142 -20.55 6.80 7.51
C ASP A 142 -21.91 6.10 7.74
N GLY A 143 -21.85 4.88 8.28
CA GLY A 143 -23.02 4.05 8.60
C GLY A 143 -23.54 3.18 7.44
N GLU A 144 -23.01 3.35 6.23
CA GLU A 144 -23.40 2.55 5.06
C GLU A 144 -22.50 1.30 4.91
N GLU A 145 -23.12 0.13 4.77
CA GLU A 145 -22.41 -1.13 4.50
C GLU A 145 -22.09 -1.25 3.01
N ILE A 146 -20.81 -1.21 2.69
CA ILE A 146 -20.29 -1.17 1.33
C ILE A 146 -19.08 -2.10 1.21
N SER A 147 -18.78 -2.53 -0.01
CA SER A 147 -17.67 -3.46 -0.26
C SER A 147 -16.30 -2.83 0.09
N PRO A 148 -15.27 -3.63 0.43
CA PRO A 148 -13.92 -3.11 0.67
C PRO A 148 -13.37 -2.25 -0.47
N VAL A 149 -13.68 -2.61 -1.73
CA VAL A 149 -13.32 -1.82 -2.91
C VAL A 149 -13.97 -0.44 -2.87
N GLN A 150 -15.30 -0.37 -2.65
CA GLN A 150 -16.02 0.90 -2.54
C GLN A 150 -15.52 1.75 -1.37
N ILE A 151 -15.17 1.14 -0.22
CA ILE A 151 -14.57 1.86 0.90
C ILE A 151 -13.27 2.54 0.44
N ILE A 152 -12.40 1.82 -0.28
CA ILE A 152 -11.13 2.39 -0.77
C ILE A 152 -11.40 3.52 -1.78
N GLU A 153 -12.33 3.33 -2.72
CA GLU A 153 -12.69 4.36 -3.70
C GLU A 153 -13.23 5.63 -3.04
N GLU A 154 -14.16 5.50 -2.10
CA GLU A 154 -14.75 6.64 -1.40
C GLU A 154 -13.72 7.34 -0.50
N LEU A 155 -12.89 6.58 0.23
CA LEU A 155 -11.82 7.17 1.03
C LEU A 155 -10.74 7.84 0.18
N ASN A 156 -10.45 7.34 -1.01
CA ASN A 156 -9.57 8.03 -1.98
C ASN A 156 -10.18 9.35 -2.43
N LYS A 157 -11.48 9.40 -2.74
CA LYS A 157 -12.19 10.64 -3.11
C LYS A 157 -12.23 11.65 -1.95
N ILE A 158 -12.62 11.21 -0.76
CA ILE A 158 -12.75 12.07 0.43
C ILE A 158 -11.37 12.57 0.87
N GLY A 159 -10.40 11.66 1.02
CA GLY A 159 -9.03 11.96 1.41
C GLY A 159 -8.31 12.83 0.36
N GLY A 160 -8.51 12.54 -0.92
CA GLY A 160 -8.00 13.34 -2.04
C GLY A 160 -8.42 14.80 -1.96
N ARG A 161 -9.72 15.06 -1.77
CA ARG A 161 -10.26 16.43 -1.57
C ARG A 161 -9.70 17.09 -0.31
N ALA A 162 -9.39 16.31 0.74
CA ALA A 162 -8.81 16.81 1.98
C ALA A 162 -7.28 16.96 1.94
N SER A 163 -6.62 16.71 0.79
CA SER A 163 -5.16 16.70 0.62
C SER A 163 -4.42 15.62 1.45
N VAL A 164 -5.13 14.59 1.89
CA VAL A 164 -4.59 13.51 2.75
C VAL A 164 -3.85 12.47 1.91
N GLY A 165 -2.76 11.94 2.47
CA GLY A 165 -2.06 10.78 1.90
C GLY A 165 -1.05 11.12 0.82
N ARG A 166 -0.52 12.35 0.82
CA ARG A 166 0.67 12.72 0.05
C ARG A 166 1.92 12.33 0.83
N PHE A 167 2.81 11.57 0.22
CA PHE A 167 4.10 11.18 0.82
C PHE A 167 5.23 11.48 -0.16
N ASP A 168 6.26 12.19 0.30
CA ASP A 168 7.52 12.40 -0.42
C ASP A 168 8.61 11.65 0.34
N VAL A 169 9.14 10.58 -0.26
CA VAL A 169 9.93 9.58 0.46
C VAL A 169 11.24 9.33 -0.25
N VAL A 170 12.34 9.43 0.49
CA VAL A 170 13.63 8.83 0.09
C VAL A 170 13.69 7.41 0.64
N GLU A 171 13.47 6.42 -0.22
CA GLU A 171 13.42 5.01 0.14
C GLU A 171 14.73 4.28 -0.13
N ASN A 172 14.95 3.16 0.57
CA ASN A 172 16.08 2.26 0.34
C ASN A 172 15.61 1.09 -0.53
N ARG A 173 16.14 1.00 -1.76
CA ARG A 173 15.86 -0.11 -2.67
C ARG A 173 16.58 -1.38 -2.21
N ILE A 174 16.08 -2.52 -2.70
CA ILE A 174 16.68 -3.84 -2.44
C ILE A 174 18.13 -3.88 -2.95
N SER A 175 18.44 -3.11 -4.01
CA SER A 175 19.78 -2.97 -4.56
C SER A 175 20.75 -2.18 -3.67
N GLY A 176 20.28 -1.59 -2.56
CA GLY A 176 21.05 -0.69 -1.70
C GLY A 176 21.08 0.77 -2.17
N LEU A 177 20.50 1.07 -3.35
CA LEU A 177 20.36 2.44 -3.85
C LEU A 177 19.25 3.18 -3.11
N LYS A 178 19.44 4.48 -2.92
CA LYS A 178 18.36 5.37 -2.45
C LYS A 178 17.64 5.97 -3.64
N THR A 179 16.32 6.06 -3.58
CA THR A 179 15.51 6.75 -4.57
C THR A 179 14.46 7.61 -3.91
N ARG A 180 14.17 8.77 -4.48
CA ARG A 180 13.08 9.64 -4.05
C ARG A 180 11.85 9.35 -4.90
N GLU A 181 10.75 8.98 -4.25
CA GLU A 181 9.47 8.64 -4.90
C GLU A 181 8.34 9.38 -4.18
N ILE A 182 7.34 9.79 -4.95
CA ILE A 182 6.17 10.51 -4.45
C ILE A 182 4.99 9.55 -4.52
N TYR A 183 4.26 9.45 -3.41
CA TYR A 183 3.11 8.58 -3.30
C TYR A 183 1.85 9.37 -2.98
N GLU A 184 0.74 8.96 -3.59
CA GLU A 184 -0.61 9.37 -3.20
C GLU A 184 -1.38 8.14 -2.77
N SER A 185 -1.71 8.01 -1.49
CA SER A 185 -2.50 6.89 -0.97
C SER A 185 -3.46 7.34 0.12
N PRO A 186 -4.50 8.13 -0.21
CA PRO A 186 -5.43 8.71 0.78
C PRO A 186 -6.17 7.64 1.56
N ALA A 187 -6.75 6.64 0.89
CA ALA A 187 -7.46 5.56 1.56
C ALA A 187 -6.54 4.77 2.50
N ALA A 188 -5.32 4.44 2.06
CA ALA A 188 -4.33 3.75 2.89
C ALA A 188 -3.99 4.55 4.15
N ALA A 189 -3.73 5.85 4.02
CA ALA A 189 -3.41 6.73 5.15
C ALA A 189 -4.57 6.78 6.17
N ILE A 190 -5.80 6.91 5.68
CA ILE A 190 -7.01 6.96 6.51
C ILE A 190 -7.25 5.62 7.20
N LEU A 191 -7.24 4.51 6.45
CA LEU A 191 -7.49 3.17 6.96
C LEU A 191 -6.45 2.73 7.99
N LEU A 192 -5.16 2.98 7.74
CA LEU A 192 -4.10 2.66 8.71
C LEU A 192 -4.22 3.50 9.98
N THR A 193 -4.60 4.77 9.87
CA THR A 193 -4.83 5.64 11.02
C THR A 193 -6.04 5.16 11.83
N ALA A 194 -7.13 4.81 11.16
CA ALA A 194 -8.34 4.28 11.80
C ALA A 194 -8.10 2.93 12.46
N HIS A 195 -7.44 2.00 11.75
CA HIS A 195 -7.12 0.67 12.23
C HIS A 195 -6.27 0.73 13.52
N ARG A 196 -5.17 1.52 13.51
CA ARG A 196 -4.37 1.77 14.72
C ARG A 196 -5.20 2.35 15.88
N ALA A 197 -6.19 3.20 15.58
CA ALA A 197 -7.05 3.80 16.60
C ALA A 197 -8.03 2.81 17.22
N ILE A 198 -8.60 1.87 16.46
CA ILE A 198 -9.46 0.83 17.03
C ILE A 198 -8.64 -0.20 17.81
N GLU A 199 -7.45 -0.56 17.32
CA GLU A 199 -6.52 -1.44 18.01
C GLU A 199 -6.11 -0.89 19.37
N SER A 200 -5.92 0.43 19.50
CA SER A 200 -5.49 1.06 20.76
C SER A 200 -6.48 0.89 21.92
N ILE A 201 -7.73 0.50 21.63
CA ILE A 201 -8.74 0.24 22.66
C ILE A 201 -9.18 -1.23 22.69
N THR A 202 -8.71 -2.09 21.78
CA THR A 202 -9.14 -3.49 21.66
C THR A 202 -8.01 -4.51 21.86
N LEU A 203 -6.75 -4.09 21.76
CA LEU A 203 -5.59 -4.95 21.96
C LEU A 203 -4.88 -4.66 23.28
N GLU A 204 -4.34 -5.71 23.91
CA GLU A 204 -3.51 -5.59 25.09
C GLU A 204 -2.19 -4.88 24.77
N ARG A 205 -1.61 -4.23 25.79
CA ARG A 205 -0.33 -3.50 25.68
C ARG A 205 0.79 -4.34 25.06
N GLU A 206 0.97 -5.58 25.51
CA GLU A 206 2.06 -6.45 25.02
C GLU A 206 1.87 -6.81 23.54
N VAL A 207 0.62 -7.02 23.11
CA VAL A 207 0.30 -7.26 21.69
C VAL A 207 0.61 -6.01 20.86
N LEU A 208 0.21 -4.83 21.33
CA LEU A 208 0.51 -3.56 20.66
C LEU A 208 2.02 -3.34 20.50
N HIS A 209 2.82 -3.58 21.54
CA HIS A 209 4.27 -3.41 21.45
C HIS A 209 4.93 -4.45 20.55
N PHE A 210 4.53 -5.72 20.67
CA PHE A 210 5.16 -6.80 19.91
C PHE A 210 4.86 -6.70 18.41
N LYS A 211 3.61 -6.40 18.06
CA LYS A 211 3.16 -6.35 16.66
C LYS A 211 3.84 -5.24 15.85
N GLU A 212 4.37 -4.19 16.47
CA GLU A 212 5.06 -3.09 15.75
C GLU A 212 6.26 -3.63 14.97
N SER A 213 7.10 -4.43 15.65
CA SER A 213 8.26 -5.07 15.04
C SER A 213 7.86 -6.05 13.92
N LEU A 214 6.77 -6.78 14.12
CA LEU A 214 6.24 -7.73 13.13
C LEU A 214 5.63 -7.02 11.93
N SER A 215 4.97 -5.88 12.13
CA SER A 215 4.40 -5.05 11.07
C SER A 215 5.50 -4.53 10.15
N GLN A 216 6.62 -4.07 10.72
CA GLN A 216 7.78 -3.65 9.94
C GLN A 216 8.35 -4.83 9.14
N ARG A 217 8.52 -5.99 9.79
CA ARG A 217 9.02 -7.18 9.11
C ARG A 217 8.11 -7.63 7.97
N TYR A 218 6.79 -7.52 8.15
CA TYR A 218 5.80 -7.80 7.12
C TYR A 218 5.97 -6.86 5.92
N ALA A 219 6.12 -5.56 6.17
CA ALA A 219 6.37 -4.57 5.12
C ALA A 219 7.65 -4.87 4.33
N ASP A 220 8.75 -5.25 5.00
CA ASP A 220 10.00 -5.62 4.35
C ASP A 220 9.81 -6.83 3.42
N LEU A 221 9.12 -7.89 3.89
CA LEU A 221 8.86 -9.08 3.10
C LEU A 221 8.05 -8.75 1.84
N VAL A 222 7.02 -7.92 1.96
CA VAL A 222 6.22 -7.47 0.81
C VAL A 222 7.06 -6.62 -0.15
N TYR A 223 7.82 -5.65 0.37
CA TYR A 223 8.67 -4.77 -0.43
C TYR A 223 9.73 -5.54 -1.23
N GLU A 224 10.32 -6.57 -0.62
CA GLU A 224 11.33 -7.46 -1.19
C GLU A 224 10.78 -8.53 -2.16
N GLY A 225 9.46 -8.59 -2.35
CA GLY A 225 8.83 -9.58 -3.23
C GLY A 225 8.81 -10.99 -2.65
N LYS A 226 8.81 -11.11 -1.33
CA LYS A 226 8.79 -12.37 -0.57
C LYS A 226 7.38 -12.74 -0.13
N TRP A 227 6.38 -12.36 -0.93
CA TRP A 227 4.96 -12.57 -0.63
C TRP A 227 4.62 -14.03 -0.39
N PHE A 228 5.11 -14.94 -1.22
CA PHE A 228 4.75 -16.37 -1.14
C PHE A 228 5.58 -17.17 -0.12
N LEU A 229 6.44 -16.53 0.69
CA LEU A 229 7.20 -17.23 1.72
C LEU A 229 6.33 -17.59 2.93
N SER A 230 6.58 -18.78 3.49
CA SER A 230 5.88 -19.29 4.68
C SER A 230 6.00 -18.37 5.91
N VAL A 231 7.10 -17.63 6.04
CA VAL A 231 7.25 -16.64 7.12
C VAL A 231 6.18 -15.56 7.07
N ARG A 232 5.78 -15.09 5.88
CA ARG A 232 4.72 -14.10 5.71
C ARG A 232 3.35 -14.74 6.01
N GLN A 233 3.12 -16.00 5.62
CA GLN A 233 1.91 -16.76 6.00
C GLN A 233 1.79 -16.94 7.52
N GLY A 234 2.90 -17.20 8.21
CA GLY A 234 2.93 -17.26 9.67
C GLY A 234 2.57 -15.93 10.33
N LEU A 235 3.03 -14.81 9.75
CA LEU A 235 2.63 -13.47 10.19
C LEU A 235 1.15 -13.21 9.94
N ASP A 236 0.57 -13.65 8.81
CA ASP A 236 -0.88 -13.52 8.57
C ASP A 236 -1.71 -14.26 9.61
N ALA A 237 -1.29 -15.46 10.00
CA ALA A 237 -1.96 -16.21 11.06
C ALA A 237 -1.90 -15.45 12.41
N PHE A 238 -0.73 -14.87 12.74
CA PHE A 238 -0.59 -14.01 13.92
C PHE A 238 -1.49 -12.78 13.86
N PHE A 239 -1.47 -12.03 12.75
CA PHE A 239 -2.28 -10.83 12.58
C PHE A 239 -3.78 -11.13 12.58
N SER A 240 -4.19 -12.23 11.96
CA SER A 240 -5.58 -12.70 12.00
C SER A 240 -6.02 -12.98 13.45
N LYS A 241 -5.17 -13.66 14.24
CA LYS A 241 -5.46 -13.97 15.64
C LYS A 241 -5.66 -12.72 16.48
N ILE A 242 -4.75 -11.75 16.40
CA ILE A 242 -4.88 -10.54 17.22
C ILE A 242 -6.04 -9.65 16.77
N ASN A 243 -6.45 -9.72 15.50
CA ASN A 243 -7.56 -8.92 14.98
C ASN A 243 -8.95 -9.44 15.34
N GLU A 244 -9.10 -10.64 15.93
CA GLU A 244 -10.41 -11.25 16.26
C GLU A 244 -11.36 -10.31 17.02
N ASN A 245 -10.82 -9.45 17.90
CA ASN A 245 -11.60 -8.51 18.71
C ASN A 245 -11.48 -7.04 18.27
N VAL A 246 -10.81 -6.78 17.15
CA VAL A 246 -10.66 -5.44 16.56
C VAL A 246 -11.94 -5.09 15.79
N THR A 247 -13.03 -4.93 16.54
CA THR A 247 -14.38 -4.65 16.05
C THR A 247 -14.92 -3.41 16.73
N GLY A 248 -15.44 -2.45 15.98
CA GLY A 248 -15.97 -1.19 16.52
C GLY A 248 -15.91 -0.06 15.49
N THR A 249 -16.20 1.16 15.94
CA THR A 249 -16.26 2.36 15.09
C THR A 249 -15.15 3.33 15.46
N VAL A 250 -14.53 3.93 14.45
CA VAL A 250 -13.59 5.03 14.60
C VAL A 250 -14.14 6.25 13.90
N ARG A 251 -14.19 7.38 14.61
CA ARG A 251 -14.53 8.68 14.05
C ARG A 251 -13.26 9.47 13.79
N LEU A 252 -13.15 10.00 12.57
CA LEU A 252 -12.03 10.80 12.11
C LEU A 252 -12.49 12.18 11.65
N THR A 253 -11.55 13.08 11.53
CA THR A 253 -11.72 14.37 10.88
C THR A 253 -10.52 14.63 9.99
N LEU A 254 -10.78 14.90 8.71
CA LEU A 254 -9.78 15.17 7.69
C LEU A 254 -9.72 16.67 7.41
N CYS A 255 -8.52 17.25 7.43
CA CYS A 255 -8.34 18.67 7.17
C CYS A 255 -6.95 18.96 6.61
N ARG A 256 -6.89 19.41 5.35
CA ARG A 256 -5.67 19.97 4.71
C ARG A 256 -4.41 19.11 4.93
N GLY A 257 -4.52 17.82 4.62
CA GLY A 257 -3.45 16.84 4.76
C GLY A 257 -3.39 16.13 6.11
N ALA A 258 -4.09 16.61 7.13
CA ALA A 258 -4.13 15.99 8.45
C ALA A 258 -5.30 15.01 8.59
N ILE A 259 -5.04 13.92 9.33
CA ILE A 259 -6.05 12.97 9.81
C ILE A 259 -6.05 13.03 11.34
N SER A 260 -7.19 13.41 11.93
CA SER A 260 -7.36 13.50 13.38
C SER A 260 -8.40 12.50 13.87
N VAL A 261 -8.03 11.64 14.82
CA VAL A 261 -9.00 10.73 15.45
C VAL A 261 -9.79 11.46 16.52
N THR A 262 -11.11 11.51 16.37
CA THR A 262 -12.02 12.27 17.26
C THR A 262 -12.93 11.38 18.10
N GLY A 263 -12.88 10.06 17.93
CA GLY A 263 -13.64 9.13 18.74
C GLY A 263 -13.36 7.67 18.40
N ARG A 264 -13.54 6.79 19.38
CA ARG A 264 -13.52 5.33 19.22
C ARG A 264 -14.64 4.74 20.07
N LYS A 265 -15.28 3.69 19.59
CA LYS A 265 -16.19 2.86 20.39
C LYS A 265 -16.05 1.40 19.95
N SER A 266 -16.06 0.49 20.91
CA SER A 266 -15.96 -0.95 20.65
C SER A 266 -16.71 -1.73 21.74
N PRO A 267 -17.45 -2.80 21.38
CA PRO A 267 -17.97 -3.74 22.36
C PRO A 267 -16.87 -4.55 23.07
N HIS A 268 -15.64 -4.58 22.52
CA HIS A 268 -14.48 -5.27 23.08
C HIS A 268 -13.47 -4.28 23.68
N SER A 269 -13.92 -3.11 24.13
CA SER A 269 -13.00 -2.10 24.62
C SER A 269 -12.35 -2.52 25.94
N LEU A 270 -11.02 -2.43 25.99
CA LEU A 270 -10.20 -2.59 27.19
C LEU A 270 -10.07 -1.29 28.00
N PHE A 271 -10.58 -0.18 27.47
CA PHE A 271 -10.55 1.12 28.14
C PHE A 271 -11.57 1.16 29.27
N GLU A 272 -11.10 1.54 30.47
CA GLU A 272 -11.97 1.87 31.60
C GLU A 272 -11.94 3.38 31.90
N PRO A 273 -13.11 4.02 31.97
CA PRO A 273 -13.20 5.41 32.37
C PRO A 273 -12.69 5.56 33.82
N PRO A 274 -12.11 6.72 34.19
CA PRO A 274 -11.53 6.92 35.52
C PRO A 274 -12.46 6.59 36.69
N GLN A 275 -13.77 6.77 36.51
CA GLN A 275 -14.79 6.50 37.52
C GLN A 275 -14.99 5.00 37.80
N GLU A 276 -14.63 4.14 36.85
CA GLU A 276 -14.75 2.68 36.97
C GLU A 276 -13.42 2.00 37.34
N ARG A 277 -12.33 2.78 37.45
CA ARG A 277 -11.03 2.25 37.86
C ARG A 277 -11.07 1.95 39.36
N GLY A 278 -10.87 0.69 39.73
CA GLY A 278 -10.63 0.30 41.12
C GLY A 278 -9.42 1.04 41.72
N THR A 279 -9.32 1.08 43.04
CA THR A 279 -8.21 1.71 43.78
C THR A 279 -6.92 0.88 43.78
N THR A 280 -6.95 -0.31 43.21
CA THR A 280 -5.83 -1.25 43.09
C THR A 280 -5.51 -1.54 41.62
N ILE A 281 -4.24 -1.72 41.29
CA ILE A 281 -3.79 -2.15 39.95
C ILE A 281 -4.47 -3.49 39.63
N SER A 282 -5.37 -3.52 38.64
CA SER A 282 -5.98 -4.76 38.17
C SER A 282 -4.92 -5.66 37.53
N PRO A 283 -4.95 -6.99 37.75
CA PRO A 283 -4.14 -7.93 36.98
C PRO A 283 -4.48 -7.82 35.49
N ILE A 284 -3.54 -8.25 34.65
CA ILE A 284 -3.62 -8.21 33.17
C ILE A 284 -5.04 -8.54 32.70
N LYS A 285 -5.69 -7.60 32.03
CA LYS A 285 -6.96 -7.86 31.35
C LYS A 285 -6.67 -8.56 30.05
N LEU A 286 -7.17 -9.77 29.93
CA LEU A 286 -7.19 -10.53 28.71
C LEU A 286 -8.49 -10.22 27.99
N VAL A 287 -8.44 -10.07 26.67
CA VAL A 287 -9.66 -10.10 25.87
C VAL A 287 -10.26 -11.51 26.01
N LYS A 288 -11.52 -11.60 26.46
CA LYS A 288 -12.24 -12.87 26.58
C LYS A 288 -12.76 -13.34 25.22
#